data_AF-A0A397WM05-F1
#
_entry.id   AF-A0A397WM05-F1
#
_cell.length_a   1.000
_cell.length_b   1.000
_cell.length_c   1.000
_cell.angle_alpha   90.00
_cell.angle_beta   90.00
_cell.angle_gamma   90.00
#
_symmetry.space_group_name_H-M   'P 1'
#
loop_
_entity.id
_entity.type
_entity.pdbx_description
1 polymer ?
#
loop_
_entity_poly.entity_id
_entity_poly.type
_entity_poly.pdbx_seq_one_letter_code
_entity_poly.pdbx_strand_id
1 'polypeptide(L)'
;IFLSILFTILTFSVIVGIVLFLFIFKIWAIVLPLALIILSLFIIFLFLEYSKNTKRNSIDNNLPFAIIHMLSLLQTGVDIEKVFFLLSEIEEYGYLSKEFKRISDLLSIGVSLTDTLIHIRDTTVSERFSEFLDELLLTLKSGRSIKDFFITYSEMQLALYRSDLEKLNQTMKTFSDLYVGIILTVPMIFISIAVMLATISEKIFGMTLSQFLSVITLILIPIVNIGFLIFISKLET
;
A
#
# COMPACT_ATOMS: atom_id res chain seq x y z
N ILE A 1 -23.45 -19.80 37.31
CA ILE A 1 -23.01 -21.09 36.69
C ILE A 1 -24.14 -21.71 35.86
N PHE A 2 -25.28 -22.09 36.46
CA PHE A 2 -26.41 -22.70 35.74
C PHE A 2 -26.97 -21.83 34.59
N LEU A 3 -27.12 -20.52 34.80
CA LEU A 3 -27.66 -19.59 33.79
C LEU A 3 -26.76 -19.44 32.55
N SER A 4 -25.43 -19.42 32.75
CA SER A 4 -24.44 -19.28 31.67
C SER A 4 -24.33 -20.56 30.82
N ILE A 5 -24.47 -21.73 31.45
CA ILE A 5 -24.54 -23.02 30.77
C ILE A 5 -25.81 -23.11 29.92
N LEU A 6 -26.94 -22.61 30.43
CA LEU A 6 -28.21 -22.60 29.71
C LEU A 6 -28.18 -21.66 28.49
N PHE A 7 -27.53 -20.49 28.63
CA PHE A 7 -27.36 -19.55 27.53
C PHE A 7 -26.44 -20.09 26.42
N THR A 8 -25.35 -20.78 26.77
CA THR A 8 -24.44 -21.41 25.79
C THR A 8 -25.10 -22.58 25.05
N ILE A 9 -25.97 -23.35 25.72
CA ILE A 9 -26.74 -24.41 25.07
C ILE A 9 -27.80 -23.83 24.12
N LEU A 10 -28.46 -22.73 24.50
CA LEU A 10 -29.47 -22.08 23.67
C LEU A 10 -28.87 -21.49 22.39
N THR A 11 -27.73 -20.79 22.50
CA THR A 11 -27.05 -20.21 21.34
C THR A 11 -26.54 -21.29 20.39
N PHE A 12 -25.98 -22.39 20.93
CA PHE A 12 -25.55 -23.53 20.13
C PHE A 12 -26.72 -24.19 19.39
N SER A 13 -27.86 -24.38 20.05
CA SER A 13 -29.07 -24.96 19.45
C SER A 13 -29.64 -24.11 18.31
N VAL A 14 -29.67 -22.78 18.47
CA VAL A 14 -30.13 -21.85 17.43
C VAL A 14 -29.19 -21.88 16.21
N ILE A 15 -27.88 -21.89 16.42
CA ILE A 15 -26.89 -21.97 15.33
C ILE A 15 -27.04 -23.29 14.56
N VAL A 16 -27.16 -24.42 15.28
CA VAL A 16 -27.36 -25.73 14.66
C VAL A 16 -28.68 -25.79 13.89
N GLY A 17 -29.75 -25.19 14.42
CA GLY A 17 -31.05 -25.08 13.75
C GLY A 17 -30.99 -24.29 12.44
N ILE A 18 -30.27 -23.16 12.42
CA ILE A 18 -30.05 -22.35 11.21
C ILE A 18 -29.22 -23.12 10.17
N VAL A 19 -28.16 -23.80 10.60
CA VAL A 19 -27.30 -24.59 9.70
C VAL A 19 -28.09 -25.73 9.06
N LEU A 20 -28.87 -26.49 9.85
CA LEU A 20 -29.73 -27.57 9.35
C LEU A 20 -30.84 -27.04 8.45
N PHE A 21 -31.46 -25.91 8.78
CA PHE A 21 -32.47 -25.26 7.94
C PHE A 21 -31.90 -24.88 6.57
N LEU A 22 -30.74 -24.23 6.51
CA LEU A 22 -30.07 -23.89 5.25
C LEU A 22 -29.69 -25.14 4.44
N PHE A 23 -29.32 -26.24 5.12
CA PHE A 23 -28.95 -27.52 4.50
C PHE A 23 -30.16 -28.26 3.92
N ILE A 24 -31.28 -28.30 4.64
CA ILE A 24 -32.53 -28.97 4.22
C ILE A 24 -33.17 -28.27 3.02
N PHE A 25 -33.21 -26.93 3.02
CA PHE A 25 -33.83 -26.16 1.93
C PHE A 25 -32.93 -26.02 0.70
N LYS A 26 -31.74 -26.64 0.66
CA LYS A 26 -30.75 -26.53 -0.42
C LYS A 26 -30.45 -25.08 -0.84
N ILE A 27 -30.63 -24.11 0.07
CA ILE A 27 -30.37 -22.69 -0.20
C ILE A 27 -28.89 -22.47 -0.55
N TRP A 28 -28.00 -23.31 0.00
CA TRP A 28 -26.58 -23.38 -0.38
C TRP A 28 -26.35 -23.60 -1.87
N ALA A 29 -27.24 -24.30 -2.60
CA ALA A 29 -27.11 -24.54 -4.03
C ALA A 29 -27.31 -23.25 -4.87
N ILE A 30 -27.94 -22.22 -4.32
CA ILE A 30 -28.09 -20.89 -4.93
C ILE A 30 -27.10 -19.88 -4.34
N VAL A 31 -26.87 -19.94 -3.03
CA VAL A 31 -25.96 -19.01 -2.34
C VAL A 31 -24.50 -19.23 -2.76
N LEU A 32 -24.06 -20.48 -2.92
CA LEU A 32 -22.69 -20.80 -3.29
C LEU A 32 -22.32 -20.28 -4.70
N PRO A 33 -23.08 -20.54 -5.79
CA PRO A 33 -22.74 -19.99 -7.10
C PRO A 33 -22.86 -18.46 -7.15
N LEU A 34 -23.81 -17.86 -6.43
CA LEU A 34 -23.93 -16.40 -6.37
C LEU A 34 -22.71 -15.77 -5.66
N ALA A 35 -22.26 -16.37 -4.56
CA ALA A 35 -21.05 -15.95 -3.86
C ALA A 35 -19.79 -16.09 -4.74
N LEU A 36 -19.68 -17.16 -5.53
CA LEU A 36 -18.57 -17.36 -6.47
C LEU A 36 -18.58 -16.33 -7.60
N ILE A 37 -19.75 -15.95 -8.13
CA ILE A 37 -19.86 -14.89 -9.14
C ILE A 37 -19.42 -13.55 -8.55
N ILE A 38 -19.87 -13.21 -7.34
CA ILE A 38 -19.48 -11.98 -6.65
C ILE A 38 -17.97 -11.96 -6.40
N LEU A 39 -17.40 -13.09 -5.94
CA LEU A 39 -15.96 -13.22 -5.71
C LEU A 39 -15.16 -13.09 -7.01
N SER A 40 -15.62 -13.70 -8.10
CA SER A 40 -15.02 -13.58 -9.43
C SER A 40 -15.01 -12.13 -9.92
N LEU A 41 -16.13 -11.42 -9.82
CA LEU A 41 -16.22 -10.01 -10.19
C LEU A 41 -15.29 -9.14 -9.34
N PHE A 42 -15.18 -9.45 -8.04
CA PHE A 42 -14.28 -8.75 -7.13
C PHE A 42 -12.81 -8.95 -7.50
N ILE A 43 -12.40 -10.18 -7.84
CA ILE A 43 -11.04 -10.49 -8.29
C ILE A 43 -10.72 -9.77 -9.61
N ILE A 44 -11.66 -9.77 -10.56
CA ILE A 44 -11.50 -9.05 -11.83
C ILE A 44 -11.32 -7.55 -11.58
N PHE A 45 -12.16 -6.96 -10.72
CA PHE A 45 -12.05 -5.55 -10.35
C PHE A 45 -10.68 -5.21 -9.74
N LEU A 46 -10.21 -6.00 -8.78
CA LEU A 46 -8.88 -5.84 -8.18
C LEU A 46 -7.75 -5.95 -9.21
N PHE A 47 -7.86 -6.89 -10.14
CA PHE A 47 -6.87 -7.05 -11.21
C PHE A 47 -6.83 -5.84 -12.15
N LEU A 48 -7.98 -5.31 -12.54
CA LEU A 48 -8.08 -4.10 -13.37
C LEU A 48 -7.48 -2.89 -12.66
N GLU A 49 -7.77 -2.71 -11.38
CA GLU A 49 -7.24 -1.61 -10.60
C GLU A 49 -5.72 -1.73 -10.40
N TYR A 50 -5.23 -2.94 -10.12
CA TYR A 50 -3.81 -3.25 -10.07
C TYR A 50 -3.12 -2.96 -11.41
N SER A 51 -3.72 -3.35 -12.53
CA SER A 51 -3.16 -3.10 -13.86
C SER A 51 -3.11 -1.60 -14.19
N LYS A 52 -4.13 -0.82 -13.80
CA LYS A 52 -4.11 0.64 -13.96
C LYS A 52 -3.02 1.27 -13.09
N ASN A 53 -2.91 0.83 -11.84
CA ASN A 53 -1.93 1.36 -10.90
C ASN A 53 -0.49 1.03 -11.32
N THR A 54 -0.24 -0.18 -11.83
CA THR A 54 1.09 -0.56 -12.36
C THR A 54 1.47 0.27 -13.59
N LYS A 55 0.52 0.49 -14.51
CA LYS A 55 0.73 1.40 -15.66
C LYS A 55 1.04 2.83 -15.19
N ARG A 56 0.23 3.38 -14.27
CA ARG A 56 0.43 4.72 -13.69
C ARG A 56 1.81 4.84 -13.04
N ASN A 57 2.16 3.92 -12.14
CA ASN A 57 3.42 3.96 -11.41
C ASN A 57 4.63 3.85 -12.35
N SER A 58 4.54 3.01 -13.39
CA SER A 58 5.59 2.93 -14.40
C SER A 58 5.79 4.24 -15.15
N ILE A 59 4.71 4.95 -15.48
CA ILE A 59 4.77 6.26 -16.12
C ILE A 59 5.38 7.29 -15.16
N ASP A 60 4.83 7.40 -13.95
CA ASP A 60 5.21 8.42 -12.95
C ASP A 60 6.68 8.31 -12.52
N ASN A 61 7.19 7.09 -12.37
CA ASN A 61 8.58 6.85 -11.96
C ASN A 61 9.60 7.14 -13.06
N ASN A 62 9.22 6.90 -14.32
CA ASN A 62 10.13 7.08 -15.46
C ASN A 62 10.08 8.50 -16.04
N LEU A 63 9.01 9.24 -15.78
CA LEU A 63 8.78 10.59 -16.31
C LEU A 63 9.92 11.59 -16.02
N PRO A 64 10.46 11.70 -14.77
CA PRO A 64 11.59 12.59 -14.49
C PRO A 64 12.79 12.33 -15.40
N PHE A 65 13.14 11.05 -15.59
CA PHE A 65 14.30 10.65 -16.39
C PHE A 65 14.07 10.92 -17.87
N ALA A 66 12.86 10.64 -18.37
CA ALA A 66 12.50 10.94 -19.73
C ALA A 66 12.56 12.44 -20.02
N ILE A 67 12.10 13.31 -19.12
CA ILE A 67 12.18 14.77 -19.30
C ILE A 67 13.62 15.27 -19.34
N ILE A 68 14.50 14.77 -18.49
CA ILE A 68 15.93 15.12 -18.53
C ILE A 68 16.53 14.67 -19.87
N HIS A 69 16.14 13.50 -20.36
CA HIS A 69 16.59 13.00 -21.65
C HIS A 69 16.04 13.85 -22.82
N MET A 70 14.76 14.26 -22.76
CA MET A 70 14.17 15.23 -23.69
C MET A 70 14.96 16.52 -23.71
N LEU A 71 15.28 17.09 -22.54
CA LEU A 71 16.07 18.31 -22.44
C LEU A 71 17.44 18.14 -23.11
N SER A 72 18.13 17.02 -22.86
CA SER A 72 19.43 16.75 -23.48
C SER A 72 19.33 16.72 -25.02
N LEU A 73 18.30 16.08 -25.57
CA LEU A 73 18.07 16.01 -27.01
C LEU A 73 17.64 17.37 -27.61
N LEU A 74 16.81 18.14 -26.91
CA LEU A 74 16.41 19.48 -27.35
C LEU A 74 17.59 20.46 -27.30
N GLN A 75 18.51 20.31 -26.34
CA GLN A 75 19.72 21.11 -26.25
C GLN A 75 20.67 20.87 -27.43
N THR A 76 20.68 19.65 -28.01
CA THR A 76 21.46 19.34 -29.21
C THR A 76 20.78 19.81 -30.51
N GLY A 77 19.60 20.41 -30.41
CA GLY A 77 18.86 20.96 -31.55
C GLY A 77 17.96 19.97 -32.27
N VAL A 78 17.65 18.82 -31.65
CA VAL A 78 16.66 17.88 -32.19
C VAL A 78 15.26 18.46 -32.01
N ASP A 79 14.43 18.39 -33.05
CA ASP A 79 13.04 18.84 -32.98
C ASP A 79 12.21 17.98 -32.01
N ILE A 80 11.28 18.61 -31.29
CA ILE A 80 10.46 17.95 -30.26
C ILE A 80 9.68 16.74 -30.78
N GLU A 81 9.20 16.78 -32.02
CA GLU A 81 8.51 15.65 -32.67
C GLU A 81 9.42 14.42 -32.77
N LYS A 82 10.68 14.65 -33.14
CA LYS A 82 11.69 13.59 -33.25
C LYS A 82 12.16 13.10 -31.89
N VAL A 83 12.16 13.97 -30.88
CA VAL A 83 12.44 13.57 -29.49
C VAL A 83 11.41 12.55 -28.99
N PHE A 84 10.12 12.75 -29.24
CA PHE A 84 9.09 11.77 -28.87
C PHE A 84 9.33 10.40 -29.52
N PHE A 85 9.72 10.37 -30.80
CA PHE A 85 10.08 9.14 -31.49
C PHE A 85 11.33 8.47 -30.90
N LEU A 86 12.38 9.23 -30.57
CA LEU A 86 13.58 8.64 -29.96
C LEU A 86 13.29 8.02 -28.59
N LEU A 87 12.42 8.64 -27.79
CA LEU A 87 12.04 8.11 -26.48
C LEU A 87 11.03 6.96 -26.56
N SER A 88 10.30 6.82 -27.67
CA SER A 88 9.39 5.67 -27.86
C SER A 88 10.13 4.36 -28.12
N GLU A 89 11.35 4.42 -28.65
CA GLU A 89 12.20 3.25 -28.92
C GLU A 89 12.93 2.73 -27.67
N ILE A 90 12.92 3.49 -26.57
CA ILE A 90 13.59 3.11 -25.32
C ILE A 90 12.64 2.24 -24.49
N GLU A 91 12.85 0.92 -24.53
CA GLU A 91 12.02 -0.05 -23.81
C GLU A 91 12.10 0.11 -22.28
N GLU A 92 13.21 0.65 -21.77
CA GLU A 92 13.49 0.85 -20.33
C GLU A 92 12.47 1.79 -19.67
N TYR A 93 11.84 2.69 -20.44
CA TYR A 93 10.76 3.56 -19.93
C TYR A 93 9.41 2.84 -19.79
N GLY A 94 9.30 1.56 -20.18
CA GLY A 94 8.17 0.70 -19.89
C GLY A 94 6.85 1.20 -20.50
N TYR A 95 5.89 1.57 -19.66
CA TYR A 95 4.61 2.08 -20.16
C TYR A 95 4.68 3.52 -20.67
N LEU A 96 5.70 4.29 -20.28
CA LEU A 96 5.88 5.67 -20.75
C LEU A 96 6.36 5.71 -22.22
N SER A 97 7.25 4.80 -22.64
CA SER A 97 7.64 4.69 -24.06
C SER A 97 6.47 4.34 -24.96
N LYS A 98 5.49 3.58 -24.45
CA LYS A 98 4.23 3.32 -25.18
C LYS A 98 3.38 4.58 -25.35
N GLU A 99 3.33 5.46 -24.36
CA GLU A 99 2.62 6.75 -24.51
C GLU A 99 3.38 7.68 -25.48
N PHE A 100 4.72 7.71 -25.45
CA PHE A 100 5.51 8.41 -26.46
C PHE A 100 5.34 7.82 -27.87
N LYS A 101 5.22 6.50 -27.98
CA LYS A 101 4.92 5.84 -29.26
C LYS A 101 3.56 6.27 -29.80
N ARG A 102 2.54 6.35 -28.95
CA ARG A 102 1.22 6.87 -29.36
C ARG A 102 1.32 8.32 -29.86
N ILE A 103 2.15 9.14 -29.24
CA ILE A 103 2.44 10.51 -29.71
C ILE A 103 3.11 10.45 -31.09
N SER A 104 4.19 9.69 -31.26
CA SER A 104 4.91 9.61 -32.53
C SER A 104 4.05 9.05 -33.67
N ASP A 105 3.21 8.04 -33.37
CA ASP A 105 2.32 7.42 -34.34
C ASP A 105 1.30 8.44 -34.86
N LEU A 106 0.68 9.23 -33.98
CA LEU A 106 -0.26 10.29 -34.37
C LEU A 106 0.41 11.39 -35.19
N LEU A 107 1.61 11.81 -34.81
CA LEU A 107 2.40 12.77 -35.58
C LEU A 107 2.76 12.21 -36.97
N SER A 108 3.11 10.92 -37.07
CA SER A 108 3.46 10.27 -38.34
C SER A 108 2.29 10.20 -39.33
N ILE A 109 1.05 10.19 -38.83
CA ILE A 109 -0.18 10.19 -39.63
C ILE A 109 -0.58 11.62 -40.03
N GLY A 110 0.15 12.64 -39.55
CA GLY A 110 -0.07 14.05 -39.91
C GLY A 110 -1.01 14.82 -38.97
N VAL A 111 -1.31 14.27 -37.79
CA VAL A 111 -2.04 15.01 -36.75
C VAL A 111 -1.14 16.10 -36.18
N SER A 112 -1.68 17.29 -35.90
CA SER A 112 -0.89 18.39 -35.36
C SER A 112 -0.31 18.02 -33.98
N LEU A 113 0.86 18.56 -33.63
CA LEU A 113 1.47 18.36 -32.32
C LEU A 113 0.52 18.78 -31.19
N THR A 114 -0.15 19.92 -31.33
CA THR A 114 -1.09 20.42 -30.34
C THR A 114 -2.27 19.47 -30.12
N ASP A 115 -2.89 18.97 -31.19
CA ASP A 115 -4.04 18.06 -31.09
C ASP A 115 -3.62 16.69 -30.54
N THR A 116 -2.43 16.22 -30.92
CA THR A 116 -1.84 14.99 -30.42
C THR A 116 -1.62 15.04 -28.91
N LEU A 117 -1.00 16.11 -28.41
CA LEU A 117 -0.73 16.28 -26.97
C LEU A 117 -2.03 16.39 -26.18
N ILE A 118 -3.06 17.08 -26.70
CA ILE A 118 -4.41 17.14 -26.08
C ILE A 118 -5.02 15.75 -25.99
N HIS A 119 -4.97 14.97 -27.07
CA HIS A 119 -5.55 13.63 -27.10
C HIS A 119 -4.87 12.67 -26.11
N ILE A 120 -3.54 12.73 -26.00
CA ILE A 120 -2.79 11.85 -25.09
C ILE A 120 -2.97 12.28 -23.64
N ARG A 121 -3.00 13.59 -23.37
CA ARG A 121 -3.34 14.13 -22.06
C ARG A 121 -4.72 13.63 -21.58
N ASP A 122 -5.73 13.67 -22.45
CA ASP A 122 -7.09 13.27 -22.07
C ASP A 122 -7.26 11.74 -21.90
N THR A 123 -6.31 10.94 -22.38
CA THR A 123 -6.39 9.47 -22.37
C THR A 123 -5.34 8.78 -21.49
N THR A 124 -4.38 9.52 -20.94
CA THR A 124 -3.37 8.95 -20.04
C THR A 124 -3.97 8.58 -18.68
N VAL A 125 -3.42 7.52 -18.07
CA VAL A 125 -3.79 7.09 -16.71
C VAL A 125 -2.99 7.86 -15.63
N SER A 126 -1.89 8.52 -16.04
CA SER A 126 -1.00 9.27 -15.15
C SER A 126 -1.36 10.76 -15.15
N GLU A 127 -1.69 11.26 -13.96
CA GLU A 127 -1.95 12.67 -13.70
C GLU A 127 -0.68 13.53 -13.89
N ARG A 128 0.48 13.07 -13.38
CA ARG A 128 1.76 13.77 -13.54
C ARG A 128 2.15 13.92 -15.02
N PHE A 129 1.89 12.89 -15.83
CA PHE A 129 2.14 12.98 -17.27
C PHE A 129 1.14 13.91 -17.96
N SER A 130 -0.12 13.89 -17.56
CA SER A 130 -1.13 14.85 -18.03
C SER A 130 -0.71 16.29 -17.76
N GLU A 131 -0.27 16.59 -16.53
CA GLU A 131 0.22 17.91 -16.12
C GLU A 131 1.44 18.35 -16.95
N PHE A 132 2.40 17.45 -17.18
CA PHE A 132 3.54 17.73 -18.06
C PHE A 132 3.10 18.12 -19.48
N LEU A 133 2.16 17.38 -20.06
CA LEU A 133 1.63 17.67 -21.40
C LEU A 133 0.86 18.99 -21.44
N ASP A 134 0.11 19.33 -20.39
CA ASP A 134 -0.58 20.62 -20.26
C ASP A 134 0.42 21.78 -20.20
N GLU A 135 1.48 21.68 -19.39
CA GLU A 135 2.51 22.72 -19.33
C GLU A 135 3.28 22.88 -20.64
N LEU A 136 3.53 21.76 -21.34
CA LEU A 136 4.12 21.78 -22.67
C LEU A 136 3.19 22.48 -23.67
N LEU A 137 1.90 22.15 -23.66
CA LEU A 137 0.89 22.80 -24.50
C LEU A 137 0.78 24.31 -24.24
N LEU A 138 0.82 24.73 -22.97
CA LEU A 138 0.83 26.15 -22.59
C LEU A 138 2.08 26.86 -23.11
N THR A 139 3.24 26.21 -23.04
CA THR A 139 4.51 26.74 -23.56
C THR A 139 4.43 26.92 -25.08
N LEU A 140 3.91 25.92 -25.79
CA LEU A 140 3.72 25.98 -27.26
C LEU A 140 2.76 27.11 -27.66
N LYS A 141 1.62 27.26 -26.96
CA LYS A 141 0.62 28.30 -27.25
C LYS A 141 1.10 29.72 -26.92
N SER A 142 1.90 29.86 -25.88
CA SER A 142 2.43 31.17 -25.45
C SER A 142 3.65 31.63 -26.25
N GLY A 143 4.17 30.80 -27.17
CA GLY A 143 5.38 31.10 -27.93
C GLY A 143 6.65 31.19 -27.06
N ARG A 144 6.59 30.66 -25.84
CA ARG A 144 7.74 30.57 -24.95
C ARG A 144 8.80 29.65 -25.55
N SER A 145 10.07 29.94 -25.25
CA SER A 145 11.19 29.07 -25.58
C SER A 145 10.98 27.67 -24.99
N ILE A 146 10.83 26.68 -25.87
CA ILE A 146 10.70 25.26 -25.49
C ILE A 146 11.91 24.83 -24.67
N LYS A 147 13.11 25.28 -25.06
CA LYS A 147 14.35 24.96 -24.37
C LYS A 147 14.34 25.43 -22.91
N ASP A 148 13.91 26.67 -22.67
CA ASP A 148 13.87 27.24 -21.31
C ASP A 148 12.81 26.53 -20.45
N PHE A 149 11.67 26.17 -21.04
CA PHE A 149 10.67 25.34 -20.37
C PHE A 149 11.26 24.00 -19.90
N PHE A 150 11.94 23.26 -20.78
CA PHE A 150 12.50 21.96 -20.41
C PHE A 150 13.62 22.08 -19.37
N ILE A 151 14.41 23.17 -19.36
CA ILE A 151 15.42 23.42 -18.31
C ILE A 151 14.72 23.54 -16.96
N THR A 152 13.80 24.51 -16.82
CA THR A 152 13.11 24.76 -15.55
C THR A 152 12.29 23.56 -15.09
N TYR A 153 11.56 22.91 -16.00
CA TYR A 153 10.71 21.76 -15.66
C TYR A 153 11.56 20.54 -15.24
N SER A 154 12.70 20.31 -15.88
CA SER A 154 13.61 19.21 -15.49
C SER A 154 14.20 19.41 -14.09
N GLU A 155 14.58 20.64 -13.74
CA GLU A 155 15.10 20.98 -12.41
C GLU A 155 14.02 20.82 -11.34
N MET A 156 12.80 21.29 -11.62
CA MET A 156 11.64 21.10 -10.75
C MET A 156 11.37 19.61 -10.52
N GLN A 157 11.33 18.81 -11.60
CA GLN A 157 11.01 17.40 -11.51
C GLN A 157 12.10 16.60 -10.79
N LEU A 158 13.38 16.96 -10.96
CA LEU A 158 14.49 16.40 -10.20
C LEU A 158 14.41 16.74 -8.71
N ALA A 159 14.02 17.97 -8.36
CA ALA A 159 13.84 18.36 -6.97
C ALA A 159 12.69 17.58 -6.31
N LEU A 160 11.57 17.43 -7.00
CA LEU A 160 10.44 16.60 -6.55
C LEU A 160 10.86 15.14 -6.36
N TYR A 161 11.57 14.57 -7.33
CA TYR A 161 12.05 13.18 -7.26
C TYR A 161 13.01 12.97 -6.07
N ARG A 162 13.93 13.91 -5.82
CA ARG A 162 14.81 13.86 -4.64
C ARG A 162 14.02 13.92 -3.34
N SER A 163 13.02 14.79 -3.26
CA SER A 163 12.14 14.87 -2.08
C SER A 163 11.38 13.57 -1.83
N ASP A 164 10.88 12.92 -2.89
CA ASP A 164 10.19 11.63 -2.77
C ASP A 164 11.14 10.52 -2.28
N LEU A 165 12.40 10.52 -2.75
CA LEU A 165 13.43 9.60 -2.25
C LEU A 165 13.81 9.86 -0.78
N GLU A 166 13.88 11.11 -0.36
CA GLU A 166 14.13 11.46 1.05
C GLU A 166 13.01 10.95 1.96
N LYS A 167 11.74 11.12 1.55
CA LYS A 167 10.58 10.57 2.28
C LYS A 167 10.62 9.05 2.35
N LEU A 168 11.00 8.39 1.25
CA LEU A 168 11.16 6.93 1.22
C LEU A 168 12.25 6.49 2.19
N ASN A 169 13.42 7.13 2.15
CA ASN A 169 14.52 6.84 3.07
C ASN A 169 14.15 7.10 4.53
N GLN A 170 13.41 8.17 4.81
CA GLN A 170 12.91 8.45 6.15
C GLN A 170 11.96 7.36 6.64
N THR A 171 11.04 6.92 5.77
CA THR A 171 10.11 5.82 6.08
C THR A 171 10.88 4.53 6.37
N MET A 172 11.83 4.16 5.50
CA MET A 172 12.68 2.98 5.68
C MET A 172 13.51 3.06 6.95
N LYS A 173 14.03 4.26 7.29
CA LYS A 173 14.74 4.49 8.55
C LYS A 173 13.82 4.26 9.75
N THR A 174 12.60 4.79 9.74
CA THR A 174 11.62 4.54 10.81
C THR A 174 11.34 3.04 10.97
N PHE A 175 11.17 2.30 9.88
CA PHE A 175 11.00 0.84 9.95
C PHE A 175 12.25 0.13 10.47
N SER A 176 13.45 0.57 10.09
CA SER A 176 14.72 0.05 10.60
C SER A 176 14.86 0.27 12.10
N ASP A 177 14.55 1.48 12.58
CA ASP A 177 14.60 1.82 14.00
C ASP A 177 13.58 1.01 14.79
N LEU A 178 12.37 0.78 14.24
CA LEU A 178 11.37 -0.11 14.85
C LEU A 178 11.83 -1.56 14.88
N TYR A 179 12.43 -2.06 13.80
CA TYR A 179 12.96 -3.42 13.71
C TYR A 179 14.04 -3.66 14.78
N VAL A 180 15.03 -2.77 14.84
CA VAL A 180 16.12 -2.83 15.84
C VAL A 180 15.56 -2.64 17.25
N GLY A 181 14.67 -1.67 17.45
CA GLY A 181 14.03 -1.40 18.74
C GLY A 181 13.26 -2.61 19.26
N ILE A 182 12.41 -3.22 18.45
CA ILE A 182 11.65 -4.40 18.89
C ILE A 182 12.60 -5.59 19.14
N ILE A 183 13.51 -5.88 18.21
CA ILE A 183 14.34 -7.08 18.30
C ILE A 183 15.39 -7.00 19.40
N LEU A 184 15.94 -5.82 19.69
CA LEU A 184 16.92 -5.68 20.77
C LEU A 184 16.25 -5.35 22.09
N THR A 185 15.38 -4.35 22.12
CA THR A 185 14.81 -3.83 23.38
C THR A 185 13.85 -4.82 24.02
N VAL A 186 13.01 -5.52 23.25
CA VAL A 186 12.04 -6.46 23.83
C VAL A 186 12.75 -7.64 24.53
N PRO A 187 13.68 -8.39 23.89
CA PRO A 187 14.40 -9.46 24.56
C PRO A 187 15.26 -8.97 25.72
N MET A 188 15.90 -7.81 25.59
CA MET A 188 16.67 -7.20 26.70
C MET A 188 15.78 -6.95 27.92
N ILE A 189 14.61 -6.34 27.74
CA ILE A 189 13.66 -6.10 28.84
C ILE A 189 13.19 -7.43 29.44
N PHE A 190 12.84 -8.41 28.60
CA PHE A 190 12.42 -9.74 29.08
C PHE A 190 13.51 -10.43 29.90
N ILE A 191 14.76 -10.43 29.41
CA ILE A 191 15.91 -11.01 30.13
C ILE A 191 16.15 -10.24 31.43
N SER A 192 16.10 -8.91 31.40
CA SER A 192 16.28 -8.08 32.59
C SER A 192 15.24 -8.40 33.67
N ILE A 193 13.95 -8.45 33.30
CA ILE A 193 12.87 -8.83 34.23
C ILE A 193 13.06 -10.25 34.73
N ALA A 194 13.42 -11.21 33.87
CA ALA A 194 13.65 -12.59 34.25
C ALA A 194 14.79 -12.72 35.28
N VAL A 195 15.90 -12.01 35.08
CA VAL A 195 17.03 -11.98 36.02
C VAL A 195 16.64 -11.31 37.34
N MET A 196 15.88 -10.20 37.29
CA MET A 196 15.37 -9.55 38.50
C MET A 196 14.46 -10.49 39.30
N LEU A 197 13.53 -11.17 38.64
CA LEU A 197 12.62 -12.12 39.28
C LEU A 197 13.38 -13.33 39.84
N ALA A 198 14.37 -13.85 39.13
CA ALA A 198 15.21 -14.95 39.62
C ALA A 198 15.97 -14.55 40.89
N THR A 199 16.53 -13.34 40.89
CA THR A 199 17.28 -12.82 42.04
C THR A 199 16.36 -12.61 43.24
N ILE A 200 15.16 -12.07 43.02
CA ILE A 200 14.14 -11.89 44.07
C ILE A 200 13.67 -13.24 44.62
N SER A 201 13.35 -14.19 43.75
CA SER A 201 12.85 -15.51 44.17
C SER A 201 13.88 -16.26 45.02
N GLU A 202 15.15 -16.23 44.61
CA GLU A 202 16.21 -16.94 45.32
C GLU A 202 16.59 -16.23 46.63
N LYS A 203 16.78 -14.90 46.60
CA LYS A 203 17.30 -14.16 47.75
C LYS A 203 16.26 -13.85 48.82
N ILE A 204 15.00 -13.60 48.43
CA ILE A 204 13.93 -13.22 49.37
C ILE A 204 13.12 -14.44 49.79
N PHE A 205 12.78 -15.32 48.83
CA PHE A 205 11.87 -16.43 49.08
C PHE A 205 12.60 -17.78 49.22
N GLY A 206 13.90 -17.86 48.90
CA GLY A 206 14.66 -19.11 48.95
C GLY A 206 14.17 -20.16 47.93
N MET A 207 13.45 -19.72 46.90
CA MET A 207 12.84 -20.60 45.90
C MET A 207 13.50 -20.42 44.54
N THR A 208 13.54 -21.49 43.76
CA THR A 208 13.97 -21.42 42.36
C THR A 208 12.97 -20.60 41.52
N LEU A 209 13.43 -19.99 40.43
CA LEU A 209 12.57 -19.20 39.53
C LEU A 209 11.32 -19.97 39.08
N SER A 210 11.46 -21.25 38.75
CA SER A 210 10.34 -22.12 38.32
C SER A 210 9.27 -22.28 39.41
N GLN A 211 9.70 -22.51 40.66
CA GLN A 211 8.80 -22.64 41.81
C GLN A 211 8.09 -21.32 42.09
N PHE A 212 8.80 -20.20 42.03
CA PHE A 212 8.24 -18.87 42.25
C PHE A 212 7.19 -18.49 41.20
N LEU A 213 7.47 -18.74 39.92
CA LEU A 213 6.52 -18.53 38.83
C LEU A 213 5.28 -19.42 38.98
N SER A 214 5.44 -20.66 39.44
CA SER A 214 4.32 -21.58 39.69
C SER A 214 3.41 -21.07 40.81
N VAL A 215 3.99 -20.58 41.91
CA VAL A 215 3.23 -20.00 43.05
C VAL A 215 2.50 -18.73 42.63
N ILE A 216 3.16 -17.83 41.89
CA ILE A 216 2.53 -16.61 41.37
C ILE A 216 1.36 -16.97 40.45
N THR A 217 1.54 -17.90 39.53
CA THR A 217 0.49 -18.30 38.58
C THR A 217 -0.72 -18.92 39.31
N LEU A 218 -0.46 -19.74 40.33
CA LEU A 218 -1.50 -20.35 41.16
C LEU A 218 -2.34 -19.32 41.92
N ILE A 219 -1.74 -18.20 42.35
CA ILE A 219 -2.42 -17.14 43.10
C ILE A 219 -3.09 -16.12 42.16
N LEU A 220 -2.41 -15.75 41.06
CA LEU A 220 -2.85 -14.69 40.15
C LEU A 220 -4.10 -15.09 39.34
N ILE A 221 -4.17 -16.34 38.84
CA ILE A 221 -5.30 -16.81 38.04
C ILE A 221 -6.63 -16.75 38.81
N PRO A 222 -6.74 -17.26 40.06
CA PRO A 222 -7.94 -17.11 40.87
C PRO A 222 -8.32 -15.66 41.13
N ILE A 223 -7.35 -14.77 41.42
CA ILE A 223 -7.63 -13.35 41.67
C ILE A 223 -8.23 -12.68 40.44
N VAL A 224 -7.64 -12.92 39.26
CA VAL A 224 -8.16 -12.39 37.99
C VAL A 224 -9.57 -12.92 37.73
N ASN A 225 -9.80 -14.23 37.94
CA ASN A 225 -11.13 -14.82 37.78
C ASN A 225 -12.17 -14.23 38.74
N ILE A 226 -11.82 -14.05 40.02
CA ILE A 226 -12.70 -13.41 41.01
C ILE A 226 -12.99 -11.96 40.60
N GLY A 227 -11.97 -11.21 40.16
CA GLY A 227 -12.14 -9.86 39.64
C GLY A 227 -13.07 -9.80 38.42
N PHE A 228 -12.92 -10.75 37.49
CA PHE A 228 -13.79 -10.88 36.33
C PHE A 228 -15.24 -11.21 36.72
N LEU A 229 -15.44 -12.10 37.70
CA LEU A 229 -16.77 -12.40 38.23
C LEU A 229 -17.44 -11.16 38.86
N ILE A 230 -16.68 -10.34 39.61
CA ILE A 230 -17.17 -9.08 40.18
C ILE A 230 -17.50 -8.06 39.08
N PHE A 231 -16.71 -8.01 38.02
CA PHE A 231 -16.97 -7.12 36.89
C PHE A 231 -18.26 -7.49 36.15
N ILE A 232 -18.47 -8.79 35.89
CA ILE A 232 -19.70 -9.31 35.30
C ILE A 232 -20.91 -9.01 36.20
N SER A 233 -20.80 -9.25 37.51
CA SER A 233 -21.93 -9.02 38.43
C SER A 233 -22.33 -7.55 38.53
N LYS A 234 -21.38 -6.63 38.36
CA LYS A 234 -21.66 -5.18 38.28
C LYS A 234 -22.26 -4.73 36.94
N LEU A 235 -22.05 -5.48 35.86
CA LEU A 235 -22.63 -5.18 34.54
C LEU A 235 -24.06 -5.73 34.39
N GLU A 236 -24.40 -6.76 35.17
CA GLU A 236 -25.72 -7.39 35.18
C GLU A 236 -26.73 -6.69 36.13
N THR A 237 -26.28 -5.72 36.94
CA THR A 237 -27.10 -4.86 37.81
C THR A 237 -27.25 -3.47 37.22
#